data_AF-A0AA43HXR5-F1
#
_entry.id   AF-A0AA43HXR5-F1
#
_cell.length_a   1.000
_cell.length_b   1.000
_cell.length_c   1.000
_cell.angle_alpha   90.00
_cell.angle_beta   90.00
_cell.angle_gamma   90.00
#
_symmetry.space_group_name_H-M   'P 1'
#
loop_
_entity.id
_entity.type
_entity.pdbx_description
1 polymer ?
#
loop_
_entity_poly.entity_id
_entity_poly.type
_entity_poly.pdbx_seq_one_letter_code
_entity_poly.pdbx_strand_id
1 'polypeptide(L)'
;MAELSIIISILAALLTGGFLMIFIESQKVAGSITDRFHFVMNPFFRRFSCYVKFISSFKTCFTFKVTKDSDYIKRLKDNVEEIGRLGGQSIVSGQDFPSDYFTAKELDSICKTINNIWYLIDGKQNYIDKHLEFDSRHAEMFSQHTKDYLEGISTKYKGMPLTKDMLAKVSGDFFVDIYQPIQDVLFEYEFWQKKEKEFKILILATIVFTLLTMMLVLLLNCYIPIWVYKALCIVCCGLLIFGLFKLTNIDNLSKKIMR
;
A
#
# COMPACT_ATOMS: atom_id res chain seq x y z
N MET A 1 -31.79 29.54 33.78
CA MET A 1 -30.45 30.17 33.72
C MET A 1 -29.36 29.20 34.19
N ALA A 2 -29.39 28.70 35.44
CA ALA A 2 -28.38 27.75 35.93
C ALA A 2 -28.26 26.45 35.11
N GLU A 3 -29.39 25.82 34.75
CA GLU A 3 -29.37 24.57 33.96
C GLU A 3 -28.78 24.77 32.54
N LEU A 4 -29.05 25.92 31.90
CA LEU A 4 -28.52 26.24 30.58
C LEU A 4 -27.00 26.42 30.64
N SER A 5 -26.51 27.08 31.68
CA SER A 5 -25.07 27.25 31.91
C SER A 5 -24.37 25.89 32.07
N ILE A 6 -24.97 24.95 32.80
CA ILE A 6 -24.43 23.59 32.98
C ILE A 6 -24.32 22.89 31.62
N ILE A 7 -25.37 22.95 30.78
CA ILE A 7 -25.38 22.31 29.46
C ILE A 7 -24.29 22.91 28.56
N ILE A 8 -24.16 24.23 28.53
CA ILE A 8 -23.12 24.91 27.73
C ILE A 8 -21.73 24.50 28.22
N SER A 9 -21.49 24.46 29.53
CA SER A 9 -20.22 24.03 30.09
C SER A 9 -19.87 22.58 29.72
N ILE A 10 -20.85 21.67 29.78
CA ILE A 10 -20.64 20.26 29.38
C ILE A 10 -20.33 20.17 27.89
N LEU A 11 -21.13 20.81 27.03
CA LEU A 11 -20.89 20.80 25.59
C LEU A 11 -19.50 21.38 25.25
N ALA A 12 -19.11 22.48 25.90
CA ALA A 12 -17.80 23.10 25.71
C ALA A 12 -16.66 22.15 26.09
N ALA A 13 -16.78 21.48 27.25
CA ALA A 13 -15.80 20.48 27.68
C ALA A 13 -15.74 19.27 26.74
N LEU A 14 -16.89 18.78 26.24
CA LEU A 14 -16.94 17.69 25.26
C LEU A 14 -16.23 18.05 23.96
N LEU A 15 -16.41 19.29 23.47
CA LEU A 15 -15.76 19.76 22.26
C LEU A 15 -14.24 19.89 22.45
N THR A 16 -13.81 20.64 23.47
CA THR A 16 -12.40 21.01 23.64
C THR A 16 -11.54 19.88 24.22
N GLY A 17 -12.05 19.19 25.23
CA GLY A 17 -11.33 18.11 25.92
C GLY A 17 -11.67 16.72 25.41
N GLY A 18 -12.87 16.50 24.87
CA GLY A 18 -13.31 15.20 24.38
C GLY A 18 -12.94 14.96 22.92
N PHE A 19 -13.75 15.50 22.00
CA PHE A 19 -13.66 15.20 20.58
C PHE A 19 -12.34 15.65 19.94
N LEU A 20 -11.83 16.84 20.28
CA LEU A 20 -10.53 17.30 19.77
C LEU A 20 -9.37 16.44 20.26
N MET A 21 -9.39 16.00 21.52
CA MET A 21 -8.35 15.12 22.07
C MET A 21 -8.38 13.74 21.39
N ILE A 22 -9.57 13.18 21.16
CA ILE A 22 -9.75 11.93 20.40
C ILE A 22 -9.22 12.08 18.97
N PHE A 23 -9.48 13.22 18.33
CA PHE A 23 -8.99 13.50 16.99
C PHE A 23 -7.46 13.57 16.94
N ILE A 24 -6.83 14.28 17.89
CA ILE A 24 -5.37 14.39 17.98
C ILE A 24 -4.73 13.02 18.22
N GLU A 25 -5.25 12.24 19.17
CA GLU A 25 -4.70 10.91 19.46
C GLU A 25 -4.83 9.98 18.26
N SER A 26 -5.94 10.07 17.50
CA SER A 26 -6.11 9.30 16.27
C SER A 26 -5.08 9.63 15.19
N GLN A 27 -4.70 10.91 15.05
CA GLN A 27 -3.65 11.32 14.11
C GLN A 27 -2.28 10.78 14.53
N LYS A 28 -2.00 10.72 15.83
CA LYS A 28 -0.76 10.13 16.36
C LYS A 28 -0.68 8.63 16.08
N VAL A 29 -1.77 7.89 16.31
CA VAL A 29 -1.86 6.46 15.95
C VAL A 29 -1.64 6.29 14.44
N ALA A 30 -2.28 7.14 13.63
CA ALA A 30 -2.13 7.07 12.17
C ALA A 30 -0.70 7.35 11.69
N GLY A 31 -0.04 8.36 12.26
CA GLY A 31 1.37 8.64 11.97
C GLY A 31 2.26 7.45 12.27
N SER A 32 2.12 6.84 13.45
CA SER A 32 2.93 5.68 13.83
C SER A 32 2.76 4.48 12.90
N ILE A 33 1.55 4.25 12.38
CA ILE A 33 1.28 3.15 11.44
C ILE A 33 1.85 3.44 10.06
N THR A 34 1.69 4.67 9.57
CA THR A 34 2.28 5.10 8.30
C THR A 34 3.80 4.99 8.33
N ASP A 35 4.44 5.36 9.44
CA ASP A 35 5.90 5.21 9.60
C ASP A 35 6.33 3.74 9.55
N ARG A 36 5.62 2.84 10.23
CA ARG A 36 5.89 1.39 10.17
C ARG A 36 5.67 0.82 8.78
N PHE A 37 4.60 1.24 8.12
CA PHE A 37 4.31 0.83 6.74
C PHE A 37 5.45 1.22 5.81
N HIS A 38 5.90 2.48 5.84
CA HIS A 38 7.02 2.93 5.03
C HIS A 38 8.33 2.24 5.41
N PHE A 39 8.55 1.94 6.69
CA PHE A 39 9.73 1.20 7.14
C PHE A 39 9.82 -0.19 6.51
N VAL A 40 8.70 -0.90 6.40
CA VAL A 40 8.63 -2.24 5.78
C VAL A 40 8.62 -2.16 4.25
N MET A 41 7.79 -1.26 3.69
CA MET A 41 7.52 -1.25 2.26
C MET A 41 8.55 -0.49 1.43
N ASN A 42 9.23 0.54 1.95
CA ASN A 42 10.22 1.27 1.16
C ASN A 42 11.41 0.38 0.72
N PRO A 43 12.00 -0.47 1.58
CA PRO A 43 13.02 -1.43 1.15
C PRO A 43 12.51 -2.41 0.08
N PHE A 44 11.27 -2.89 0.21
CA PHE A 44 10.65 -3.74 -0.80
C PHE A 44 10.51 -3.01 -2.14
N PHE A 45 9.94 -1.81 -2.13
CA PHE A 45 9.69 -1.05 -3.35
C PHE A 45 10.97 -0.64 -4.07
N ARG A 46 12.06 -0.38 -3.33
CA ARG A 46 13.39 -0.23 -3.92
C ARG A 46 13.82 -1.48 -4.68
N ARG A 47 13.71 -2.67 -4.05
CA ARG A 47 14.04 -3.95 -4.70
C ARG A 47 13.12 -4.25 -5.89
N PHE A 48 11.84 -3.96 -5.76
CA PHE A 48 10.85 -4.07 -6.82
C PHE A 48 11.19 -3.19 -8.02
N SER A 49 11.53 -1.92 -7.78
CA SER A 49 12.01 -1.00 -8.82
C SER A 49 13.28 -1.51 -9.49
N CYS A 50 14.26 -1.99 -8.73
CA CYS A 50 15.45 -2.63 -9.31
C CYS A 50 15.09 -3.84 -10.17
N TYR A 51 14.16 -4.69 -9.72
CA TYR A 51 13.69 -5.85 -10.47
C TYR A 51 13.05 -5.45 -11.80
N VAL A 52 12.06 -4.55 -11.80
CA VAL A 52 11.37 -4.18 -13.04
C VAL A 52 12.31 -3.45 -14.00
N LYS A 53 13.23 -2.60 -13.50
CA LYS A 53 14.29 -1.96 -14.29
C LYS A 53 15.22 -2.99 -14.92
N PHE A 54 15.63 -3.99 -14.15
CA PHE A 54 16.41 -5.12 -14.65
C PHE A 54 15.67 -5.85 -15.78
N ILE A 55 14.41 -6.23 -15.59
CA ILE A 55 13.62 -6.91 -16.65
C ILE A 55 13.47 -6.04 -17.89
N SER A 56 13.23 -4.74 -17.74
CA SER A 56 13.12 -3.80 -18.87
C SER A 56 14.39 -3.76 -19.72
N SER A 57 15.55 -3.79 -19.08
CA SER A 57 16.84 -3.86 -19.75
C SER A 57 17.11 -5.25 -20.31
N PHE A 58 16.94 -6.29 -19.48
CA PHE A 58 17.36 -7.66 -19.78
C PHE A 58 16.50 -8.32 -20.86
N LYS A 59 15.22 -7.93 -21.00
CA LYS A 59 14.33 -8.48 -22.04
C LYS A 59 14.87 -8.27 -23.46
N THR A 60 15.72 -7.27 -23.71
CA THR A 60 16.31 -7.03 -25.05
C THR A 60 17.30 -8.11 -25.46
N CYS A 61 17.78 -8.93 -24.52
CA CYS A 61 18.62 -10.10 -24.82
C CYS A 61 17.82 -11.27 -25.40
N PHE A 62 16.49 -11.21 -25.35
CA PHE A 62 15.64 -12.35 -25.66
C PHE A 62 14.86 -12.14 -26.95
N THR A 63 14.92 -13.13 -27.82
CA THR A 63 14.05 -13.22 -29.00
C THR A 63 13.04 -14.34 -28.80
N PHE A 64 11.77 -13.96 -28.69
CA PHE A 64 10.65 -14.88 -28.51
C PHE A 64 10.12 -15.35 -29.87
N LYS A 65 10.34 -16.62 -30.23
CA LYS A 65 9.82 -17.23 -31.45
C LYS A 65 8.37 -17.69 -31.27
N VAL A 66 7.45 -16.72 -31.38
CA VAL A 66 6.01 -16.98 -31.29
C VAL A 66 5.49 -17.56 -32.62
N THR A 67 4.92 -18.75 -32.55
CA THR A 67 4.24 -19.47 -33.65
C THR A 67 2.77 -19.69 -33.29
N LYS A 68 1.93 -20.10 -34.25
CA LYS A 68 0.48 -20.31 -34.02
C LYS A 68 0.18 -21.30 -32.88
N ASP A 69 1.06 -22.28 -32.67
CA ASP A 69 0.88 -23.34 -31.66
C ASP A 69 1.61 -23.05 -30.33
N SER A 70 2.27 -21.90 -30.20
CA SER A 70 3.08 -21.55 -29.02
C SER A 70 2.42 -20.52 -28.11
N ASP A 71 1.15 -20.75 -27.74
CA ASP A 71 0.40 -19.88 -26.80
C ASP A 71 1.16 -19.67 -25.48
N TYR A 72 1.89 -20.70 -25.04
CA TYR A 72 2.76 -20.66 -23.88
C TYR A 72 3.88 -19.59 -23.98
N ILE A 73 4.56 -19.52 -25.14
CA ILE A 73 5.64 -18.55 -25.40
C ILE A 73 5.06 -17.15 -25.53
N LYS A 74 3.86 -17.04 -26.11
CA LYS A 74 3.14 -15.78 -26.17
C LYS A 74 2.85 -15.24 -24.78
N ARG A 75 2.28 -16.04 -23.88
CA ARG A 75 2.03 -15.63 -22.48
C ARG A 75 3.31 -15.23 -21.75
N LEU A 76 4.40 -15.96 -21.93
CA LEU A 76 5.68 -15.60 -21.33
C LEU A 76 6.17 -14.24 -21.86
N LYS A 77 6.12 -14.05 -23.17
CA LYS A 77 6.48 -12.77 -23.81
C LYS A 77 5.62 -11.63 -23.26
N ASP A 78 4.30 -11.81 -23.22
CA ASP A 78 3.35 -10.79 -22.74
C ASP A 78 3.64 -10.42 -21.28
N ASN A 79 3.91 -11.40 -20.41
CA ASN A 79 4.29 -11.16 -19.02
C ASN A 79 5.62 -10.38 -18.90
N VAL A 80 6.65 -10.77 -19.66
CA VAL A 80 7.96 -10.08 -19.66
C VAL A 80 7.82 -8.66 -20.22
N GLU A 81 6.99 -8.45 -21.24
CA GLU A 81 6.71 -7.13 -21.80
C GLU A 81 5.95 -6.24 -20.82
N GLU A 82 4.96 -6.77 -20.11
CA GLU A 82 4.20 -6.06 -19.08
C GLU A 82 5.12 -5.54 -17.97
N ILE A 83 5.93 -6.43 -17.38
CA ILE A 83 6.90 -6.07 -16.35
C ILE A 83 7.96 -5.11 -16.90
N GLY A 84 8.46 -5.38 -18.10
CA GLY A 84 9.45 -4.52 -18.75
C GLY A 84 8.90 -3.12 -19.06
N ARG A 85 7.60 -2.96 -19.29
CA ARG A 85 6.97 -1.64 -19.47
C ARG A 85 6.98 -0.83 -18.17
N LEU A 86 6.69 -1.46 -17.03
CA LEU A 86 6.81 -0.83 -15.71
C LEU A 86 8.25 -0.39 -15.43
N GLY A 87 9.22 -1.26 -15.76
CA GLY A 87 10.63 -0.91 -15.66
C GLY A 87 11.02 0.28 -16.52
N GLY A 88 10.60 0.30 -17.78
CA GLY A 88 10.84 1.43 -18.68
C GLY A 88 10.30 2.75 -18.14
N GLN A 89 9.09 2.74 -17.55
CA GLN A 89 8.51 3.92 -16.91
C GLN A 89 9.37 4.42 -15.73
N SER A 90 9.85 3.50 -14.89
CA SER A 90 10.71 3.85 -13.73
C SER A 90 12.13 4.28 -14.13
N ILE A 91 12.66 3.80 -15.27
CA ILE A 91 13.91 4.30 -15.84
C ILE A 91 13.73 5.74 -16.33
N VAL A 92 12.66 6.01 -17.10
CA VAL A 92 12.39 7.34 -17.67
C VAL A 92 12.11 8.37 -16.59
N SER A 93 11.39 8.00 -15.52
CA SER A 93 11.15 8.92 -14.39
C SER A 93 12.42 9.19 -13.57
N GLY A 94 13.44 8.33 -13.67
CA GLY A 94 14.64 8.38 -12.85
C GLY A 94 14.40 8.07 -11.37
N GLN A 95 13.20 7.63 -11.00
CA GLN A 95 12.76 7.43 -9.62
C GLN A 95 12.30 6.00 -9.39
N ASP A 96 12.46 5.52 -8.16
CA ASP A 96 11.84 4.27 -7.71
C ASP A 96 10.33 4.50 -7.48
N PHE A 97 9.55 3.41 -7.54
CA PHE A 97 8.13 3.47 -7.24
C PHE A 97 7.96 3.72 -5.73
N PRO A 98 7.16 4.72 -5.33
CA PRO A 98 6.86 4.94 -3.92
C PRO A 98 5.92 3.84 -3.38
N SER A 99 5.88 3.70 -2.06
CA SER A 99 5.16 2.61 -1.40
C SER A 99 3.64 2.68 -1.47
N ASP A 100 3.11 3.82 -1.89
CA ASP A 100 1.69 4.11 -2.11
C ASP A 100 1.31 4.17 -3.60
N TYR A 101 2.21 3.82 -4.52
CA TYR A 101 1.96 3.92 -5.96
C TYR A 101 0.89 2.94 -6.47
N PHE A 102 0.92 1.71 -5.98
CA PHE A 102 0.00 0.64 -6.38
C PHE A 102 -0.96 0.31 -5.27
N THR A 103 -2.18 -0.08 -5.63
CA THR A 103 -3.09 -0.76 -4.70
C THR A 103 -2.59 -2.18 -4.39
N ALA A 104 -3.04 -2.76 -3.28
CA ALA A 104 -2.70 -4.13 -2.88
C ALA A 104 -3.04 -5.15 -3.96
N LYS A 105 -4.18 -4.97 -4.64
CA LYS A 105 -4.61 -5.84 -5.74
C LYS A 105 -3.74 -5.69 -6.98
N GLU A 106 -3.36 -4.47 -7.33
CA GLU A 106 -2.48 -4.24 -8.47
C GLU A 106 -1.09 -4.83 -8.23
N LEU A 107 -0.52 -4.58 -7.04
CA LEU A 107 0.79 -5.13 -6.68
C LEU A 107 0.76 -6.67 -6.66
N ASP A 108 -0.27 -7.28 -6.07
CA ASP A 108 -0.46 -8.73 -6.07
C ASP A 108 -0.59 -9.30 -7.48
N SER A 109 -1.35 -8.64 -8.37
CA SER A 109 -1.44 -9.04 -9.77
C SER A 109 -0.09 -8.98 -10.48
N ILE A 110 0.67 -7.89 -10.29
CA ILE A 110 2.01 -7.72 -10.87
C ILE A 110 2.96 -8.80 -10.35
N CYS A 111 2.97 -9.05 -9.05
CA CYS A 111 3.83 -10.07 -8.45
C CYS A 111 3.43 -11.49 -8.88
N LYS A 112 2.14 -11.76 -9.12
CA LYS A 112 1.70 -13.01 -9.78
C LYS A 112 2.18 -13.09 -11.23
N THR A 113 2.20 -11.99 -11.98
CA THR A 113 2.82 -11.95 -13.31
C THR A 113 4.32 -12.27 -13.23
N ILE A 114 5.04 -11.77 -12.22
CA ILE A 114 6.45 -12.10 -11.96
C ILE A 114 6.61 -13.61 -11.69
N ASN A 115 5.77 -14.18 -10.82
CA ASN A 115 5.76 -15.62 -10.55
C ASN A 115 5.50 -16.44 -11.82
N ASN A 116 4.59 -15.97 -12.68
CA ASN A 116 4.29 -16.63 -13.94
C ASN A 116 5.50 -16.66 -14.89
N ILE A 117 6.35 -15.63 -14.91
CA ILE A 117 7.60 -15.65 -15.69
C ILE A 117 8.48 -16.81 -15.24
N TRP A 118 8.68 -16.96 -13.93
CA TRP A 118 9.45 -18.07 -13.37
C TRP A 118 8.80 -19.43 -13.69
N TYR A 119 7.53 -19.59 -13.36
CA TYR A 119 6.80 -20.85 -13.56
C TYR A 119 6.76 -21.28 -15.03
N LEU A 120 6.59 -20.35 -15.96
CA LEU A 120 6.55 -20.65 -17.39
C LEU A 120 7.94 -21.05 -17.91
N ILE A 121 9.03 -20.56 -17.34
CA ILE A 121 10.37 -20.99 -17.79
C ILE A 121 10.73 -22.34 -17.17
N ASP A 122 10.49 -22.49 -15.87
CA ASP A 122 10.88 -23.68 -15.11
C ASP A 122 10.06 -24.93 -15.50
N GLY A 123 8.74 -24.77 -15.69
CA GLY A 123 7.85 -25.89 -15.97
C GLY A 123 8.06 -26.59 -17.32
N LYS A 124 8.78 -25.97 -18.27
CA LYS A 124 8.99 -26.51 -19.63
C LYS A 124 10.34 -26.09 -20.25
N GLN A 125 11.45 -26.24 -19.53
CA GLN A 125 12.79 -25.84 -20.00
C GLN A 125 13.11 -26.34 -21.43
N ASN A 126 12.89 -27.63 -21.72
CA ASN A 126 13.14 -28.22 -23.05
C ASN A 126 12.33 -27.57 -24.19
N TYR A 127 11.15 -27.01 -23.90
CA TYR A 127 10.32 -26.30 -24.87
C TYR A 127 10.76 -24.84 -25.02
N ILE A 128 11.11 -24.21 -23.89
CA ILE A 128 11.65 -22.84 -23.85
C ILE A 128 12.95 -22.76 -24.65
N ASP A 129 13.83 -23.75 -24.58
CA ASP A 129 15.10 -23.74 -25.33
C ASP A 129 14.94 -23.70 -26.84
N LYS A 130 13.83 -24.23 -27.37
CA LYS A 130 13.54 -24.21 -28.81
C LYS A 130 12.95 -22.89 -29.28
N HIS A 131 12.29 -22.16 -28.39
CA HIS A 131 11.48 -20.99 -28.73
C HIS A 131 11.98 -19.66 -28.15
N LEU A 132 13.00 -19.70 -27.28
CA LEU A 132 13.60 -18.55 -26.64
C LEU A 132 15.09 -18.50 -26.94
N GLU A 133 15.49 -17.61 -27.83
CA GLU A 133 16.89 -17.33 -28.11
C GLU A 133 17.43 -16.28 -27.14
N PHE A 134 18.68 -16.44 -26.73
CA PHE A 134 19.38 -15.53 -25.83
C PHE A 134 20.66 -15.02 -26.49
N ASP A 135 20.79 -13.70 -26.60
CA ASP A 135 21.99 -13.05 -27.12
C ASP A 135 22.98 -12.80 -25.97
N SER A 136 23.93 -13.72 -25.80
CA SER A 136 24.97 -13.61 -24.77
C SER A 136 25.93 -12.45 -25.02
N ARG A 137 26.16 -12.04 -26.28
CA ARG A 137 27.03 -10.89 -26.60
C ARG A 137 26.37 -9.60 -26.17
N HIS A 138 25.07 -9.46 -26.45
CA HIS A 138 24.30 -8.32 -25.95
C HIS A 138 24.28 -8.30 -24.42
N ALA A 139 24.13 -9.47 -23.78
CA ALA A 139 24.20 -9.61 -22.32
C ALA A 139 25.56 -9.16 -21.73
N GLU A 140 26.67 -9.48 -22.38
CA GLU A 140 28.01 -9.05 -21.95
C GLU A 140 28.22 -7.53 -22.09
N MET A 141 27.58 -6.91 -23.09
CA MET A 141 27.65 -5.48 -23.36
C MET A 141 26.77 -4.62 -22.43
N PHE A 142 26.00 -5.22 -21.51
CA PHE A 142 25.21 -4.43 -20.58
C PHE A 142 26.07 -3.52 -19.72
N SER A 143 25.56 -2.29 -19.55
CA SER A 143 26.17 -1.30 -18.69
C SER A 143 26.25 -1.79 -17.25
N GLN A 144 27.21 -1.24 -16.51
CA GLN A 144 27.34 -1.47 -15.08
C GLN A 144 26.03 -1.16 -14.35
N HIS A 145 25.29 -0.13 -14.77
CA HIS A 145 23.97 0.21 -14.21
C HIS A 145 22.94 -0.92 -14.26
N THR A 146 22.95 -1.77 -15.29
CA THR A 146 22.01 -2.90 -15.35
C THR A 146 22.43 -4.03 -14.40
N LYS A 147 23.75 -4.20 -14.19
CA LYS A 147 24.29 -5.12 -13.17
C LYS A 147 24.02 -4.60 -11.76
N ASP A 148 24.05 -3.28 -11.56
CA ASP A 148 23.72 -2.64 -10.30
C ASP A 148 22.25 -2.86 -9.91
N TYR A 149 21.33 -2.98 -10.89
CA TYR A 149 19.94 -3.38 -10.60
C TYR A 149 19.86 -4.77 -9.99
N LEU A 150 20.64 -5.74 -10.48
CA LEU A 150 20.68 -7.09 -9.89
C LEU A 150 21.17 -7.06 -8.44
N GLU A 151 22.25 -6.30 -8.16
CA GLU A 151 22.74 -6.10 -6.80
C GLU A 151 21.70 -5.40 -5.91
N GLY A 152 20.94 -4.45 -6.48
CA GLY A 152 19.85 -3.74 -5.82
C GLY A 152 18.65 -4.62 -5.46
N ILE A 153 18.38 -5.69 -6.23
CA ILE A 153 17.38 -6.72 -5.90
C ILE A 153 17.88 -7.55 -4.71
N SER A 154 19.10 -8.07 -4.81
CA SER A 154 19.76 -8.82 -3.75
C SER A 154 21.26 -8.90 -3.98
N THR A 155 22.04 -8.79 -2.90
CA THR A 155 23.50 -8.88 -2.94
C THR A 155 24.01 -10.24 -3.44
N LYS A 156 23.16 -11.28 -3.42
CA LYS A 156 23.52 -12.60 -3.96
C LYS A 156 23.92 -12.56 -5.43
N TYR A 157 23.36 -11.63 -6.21
CA TYR A 157 23.62 -11.52 -7.65
C TYR A 157 24.89 -10.74 -8.00
N LYS A 158 25.58 -10.19 -6.99
CA LYS A 158 26.78 -9.39 -7.22
C LYS A 158 27.85 -10.21 -7.94
N GLY A 159 28.28 -9.71 -9.11
CA GLY A 159 29.32 -10.36 -9.92
C GLY A 159 28.88 -11.65 -10.63
N MET A 160 27.61 -12.04 -10.56
CA MET A 160 27.12 -13.19 -11.33
C MET A 160 27.08 -12.86 -12.85
N PRO A 161 27.41 -13.83 -13.72
CA PRO A 161 27.29 -13.65 -15.16
C PRO A 161 25.82 -13.56 -15.58
N LEU A 162 25.52 -12.71 -16.57
CA LEU A 162 24.19 -12.60 -17.16
C LEU A 162 23.95 -13.77 -18.13
N THR A 163 23.30 -14.82 -17.62
CA THR A 163 22.92 -16.01 -18.40
C THR A 163 21.43 -16.04 -18.68
N LYS A 164 21.01 -16.85 -19.66
CA LYS A 164 19.61 -17.07 -20.02
C LYS A 164 18.71 -17.39 -18.81
N ASP A 165 19.21 -18.21 -17.89
CA ASP A 165 18.47 -18.69 -16.71
C ASP A 165 18.19 -17.58 -15.68
N MET A 166 18.90 -16.45 -15.76
CA MET A 166 18.69 -15.32 -14.84
C MET A 166 17.26 -14.77 -14.93
N LEU A 167 16.59 -14.87 -16.08
CA LEU A 167 15.21 -14.41 -16.21
C LEU A 167 14.30 -15.19 -15.26
N ALA A 168 14.39 -16.52 -15.25
CA ALA A 168 13.58 -17.36 -14.39
C ALA A 168 14.02 -17.27 -12.93
N LYS A 169 15.34 -17.35 -12.69
CA LYS A 169 15.93 -17.36 -11.35
C LYS A 169 15.61 -16.07 -10.59
N VAL A 170 15.82 -14.92 -11.21
CA VAL A 170 15.58 -13.62 -10.55
C VAL A 170 14.09 -13.41 -10.30
N SER A 171 13.20 -13.81 -11.23
CA SER A 171 11.75 -13.75 -11.03
C SER A 171 11.26 -14.66 -9.89
N GLY A 172 11.77 -15.89 -9.81
CA GLY A 172 11.42 -16.85 -8.77
C GLY A 172 11.89 -16.39 -7.39
N ASP A 173 13.17 -16.05 -7.29
CA ASP A 173 13.77 -15.52 -6.06
C ASP A 173 13.08 -14.22 -5.61
N PHE A 174 12.70 -13.34 -6.54
CA PHE A 174 11.94 -12.14 -6.20
C PHE A 174 10.57 -12.48 -5.62
N PHE A 175 9.82 -13.39 -6.26
CA PHE A 175 8.49 -13.74 -5.78
C PHE A 175 8.53 -14.45 -4.41
N VAL A 176 9.37 -15.47 -4.29
CA VAL A 176 9.42 -16.33 -3.10
C VAL A 176 10.16 -15.68 -1.93
N ASP A 177 11.34 -15.09 -2.17
CA ASP A 177 12.18 -14.57 -1.08
C ASP A 177 11.84 -13.12 -0.69
N ILE A 178 11.30 -12.33 -1.62
CA ILE A 178 11.10 -10.88 -1.42
C ILE A 178 9.62 -10.53 -1.26
N TYR A 179 8.75 -10.98 -2.17
CA TYR A 179 7.33 -10.59 -2.15
C TYR A 179 6.48 -11.43 -1.19
N GLN A 180 6.55 -12.75 -1.27
CA GLN A 180 5.70 -13.66 -0.49
C GLN A 180 5.74 -13.41 1.03
N PRO A 181 6.88 -13.08 1.66
CA PRO A 181 6.93 -12.78 3.10
C PRO A 181 6.15 -11.52 3.51
N ILE A 182 5.88 -10.61 2.58
CA ILE A 182 5.22 -9.32 2.85
C ILE A 182 3.91 -9.14 2.08
N GLN A 183 3.43 -10.16 1.38
CA GLN A 183 2.30 -10.08 0.45
C GLN A 183 1.03 -9.47 1.10
N ASP A 184 0.82 -9.75 2.39
CA ASP A 184 -0.37 -9.33 3.13
C ASP A 184 -0.25 -7.90 3.70
N VAL A 185 0.97 -7.35 3.81
CA VAL A 185 1.23 -6.04 4.46
C VAL A 185 0.43 -4.92 3.81
N LEU A 186 0.42 -4.85 2.48
CA LEU A 186 -0.29 -3.79 1.76
C LEU A 186 -1.82 -3.93 1.90
N PHE A 187 -2.34 -5.17 1.89
CA PHE A 187 -3.76 -5.43 2.13
C PHE A 187 -4.18 -5.03 3.55
N GLU A 188 -3.38 -5.37 4.56
CA GLU A 188 -3.64 -4.98 5.94
C GLU A 188 -3.62 -3.46 6.10
N TYR A 189 -2.65 -2.79 5.48
CA TYR A 189 -2.56 -1.33 5.54
C TYR A 189 -3.74 -0.64 4.86
N GLU A 190 -4.16 -1.06 3.67
CA GLU A 190 -5.35 -0.53 2.98
C GLU A 190 -6.62 -0.76 3.81
N PHE A 191 -6.77 -1.95 4.40
CA PHE A 191 -7.89 -2.25 5.29
C PHE A 191 -7.91 -1.31 6.50
N TRP A 192 -6.75 -1.08 7.11
CA TRP A 192 -6.60 -0.17 8.24
C TRP A 192 -6.92 1.27 7.84
N GLN A 193 -6.39 1.76 6.70
CA GLN A 193 -6.66 3.10 6.18
C GLN A 193 -8.17 3.33 5.95
N LYS A 194 -8.88 2.31 5.44
CA LYS A 194 -10.34 2.39 5.28
C LYS A 194 -11.04 2.59 6.63
N LYS A 195 -10.62 1.86 7.67
CA LYS A 195 -11.17 2.00 9.03
C LYS A 195 -10.83 3.34 9.67
N GLU A 196 -9.62 3.84 9.44
CA GLU A 196 -9.20 5.15 9.91
C GLU A 196 -10.00 6.28 9.26
N LYS A 197 -10.27 6.19 7.94
CA LYS A 197 -11.11 7.15 7.22
C LYS A 197 -12.55 7.15 7.71
N GLU A 198 -13.15 5.96 7.90
CA GLU A 198 -14.50 5.81 8.49
C GLU A 198 -14.58 6.51 9.86
N PHE A 199 -13.54 6.36 10.68
CA PHE A 199 -13.45 7.00 11.99
C PHE A 199 -13.26 8.52 11.93
N LYS A 200 -12.37 9.03 11.07
CA LYS A 200 -12.17 10.48 10.89
C LYS A 200 -13.47 11.18 10.49
N ILE A 201 -14.22 10.58 9.56
CA ILE A 201 -15.52 11.11 9.13
C ILE A 201 -16.50 11.14 10.29
N LEU A 202 -16.56 10.06 11.08
CA LEU A 202 -17.42 9.98 12.27
C LEU A 202 -17.06 11.08 13.29
N ILE A 203 -15.79 11.21 13.67
CA ILE A 203 -15.36 12.23 14.64
C ILE A 203 -15.66 13.64 14.12
N LEU A 204 -15.35 13.92 12.85
CA LEU A 204 -15.66 15.21 12.25
C LEU A 204 -17.17 15.51 12.29
N ALA A 205 -18.02 14.52 11.95
CA ALA A 205 -19.46 14.66 12.04
C ALA A 205 -19.93 14.93 13.48
N THR A 206 -19.35 14.27 14.48
CA THR A 206 -19.68 14.53 15.90
C THR A 206 -19.24 15.92 16.38
N ILE A 207 -18.09 16.42 15.91
CA ILE A 207 -17.62 17.79 16.18
C ILE A 207 -18.61 18.79 15.59
N VAL A 208 -18.97 18.64 14.31
CA VAL A 208 -19.93 19.53 13.63
C VAL A 208 -21.29 19.48 14.32
N PHE A 209 -21.79 18.29 14.67
CA PHE A 209 -23.04 18.13 15.41
C PHE A 209 -23.02 18.84 16.77
N THR A 210 -21.90 18.74 17.50
CA THR A 210 -21.72 19.42 18.79
C THR A 210 -21.70 20.94 18.63
N LEU A 211 -21.00 21.46 17.60
CA LEU A 211 -20.98 22.88 17.27
C LEU A 211 -22.38 23.40 16.91
N LEU A 212 -23.13 22.67 16.07
CA LEU A 212 -24.50 23.01 15.73
C LEU A 212 -25.40 23.03 16.98
N THR A 213 -25.22 22.06 17.87
CA THR A 213 -25.95 22.01 19.15
C THR A 213 -25.66 23.25 20.01
N MET A 214 -24.40 23.67 20.11
CA MET A 214 -24.04 24.92 20.80
C MET A 214 -24.68 26.15 20.15
N MET A 215 -24.66 26.25 18.83
CA MET A 215 -25.28 27.37 18.10
C MET A 215 -26.80 27.41 18.32
N LEU A 216 -27.47 26.26 18.34
CA LEU A 216 -28.90 26.16 18.65
C LEU A 216 -29.21 26.59 20.08
N VAL A 217 -28.36 26.23 21.05
CA VAL A 217 -28.49 26.71 22.44
C VAL A 217 -28.32 28.23 22.49
N LEU A 218 -27.36 28.79 21.75
CA LEU A 218 -27.05 30.22 21.80
C LEU A 218 -28.12 31.08 21.11
N LEU A 219 -28.66 30.63 19.98
CA LEU A 219 -29.60 31.41 19.15
C LEU A 219 -31.08 31.19 19.50
N LEU A 220 -31.46 30.01 20.01
CA LEU A 220 -32.87 29.61 20.15
C LEU A 220 -33.28 29.28 21.60
N ASN A 221 -32.49 29.68 22.61
CA ASN A 221 -32.73 29.37 24.02
C ASN A 221 -34.13 29.75 24.55
N CYS A 222 -34.75 30.79 24.01
CA CYS A 222 -36.09 31.25 24.40
C CYS A 222 -37.23 30.48 23.71
N TYR A 223 -36.95 29.83 22.58
CA TYR A 223 -37.97 29.19 21.73
C TYR A 223 -38.04 27.67 21.94
N ILE A 224 -36.91 27.04 22.25
CA ILE A 224 -36.83 25.59 22.39
C ILE A 224 -36.92 25.19 23.87
N PRO A 225 -37.78 24.22 24.22
CA PRO A 225 -37.86 23.71 25.58
C PRO A 225 -36.55 23.12 26.09
N ILE A 226 -36.22 23.35 27.36
CA ILE A 226 -34.92 22.95 27.94
C ILE A 226 -34.63 21.44 27.89
N TRP A 227 -35.67 20.61 27.89
CA TRP A 227 -35.52 19.15 27.81
C TRP A 227 -34.89 18.70 26.49
N VAL A 228 -35.10 19.44 25.40
CA VAL A 228 -34.47 19.17 24.09
C VAL A 228 -32.96 19.35 24.18
N TYR A 229 -32.50 20.43 24.81
CA TYR A 229 -31.07 20.66 25.01
C TYR A 229 -30.42 19.63 25.94
N LYS A 230 -31.13 19.19 26.99
CA LYS A 230 -30.68 18.07 27.84
C LYS A 230 -30.52 16.78 27.03
N ALA A 231 -31.49 16.46 26.17
CA ALA A 231 -31.42 15.29 25.30
C ALA A 231 -30.25 15.36 24.31
N LEU A 232 -30.05 16.51 23.64
CA LEU A 232 -28.91 16.73 22.74
C LEU A 232 -27.58 16.61 23.46
N CYS A 233 -27.47 17.15 24.67
CA CYS A 233 -26.28 17.02 25.51
C CYS A 233 -25.97 15.55 25.84
N ILE A 234 -26.98 14.76 26.23
CA ILE A 234 -26.85 13.32 26.49
C ILE A 234 -26.39 12.59 25.22
N VAL A 235 -26.95 12.93 24.05
CA VAL A 235 -26.52 12.36 22.76
C VAL A 235 -25.05 12.69 22.48
N CYS A 236 -24.60 13.93 22.70
CA CYS A 236 -23.18 14.29 22.56
C CYS A 236 -22.28 13.50 23.51
N CYS A 237 -22.68 13.28 24.77
CA CYS A 237 -21.96 12.42 25.69
C CYS A 237 -21.88 10.96 25.18
N GLY A 238 -22.99 10.42 24.67
CA GLY A 238 -23.02 9.08 24.08
C GLY A 238 -22.12 8.95 22.85
N LEU A 239 -22.10 9.97 21.98
CA LEU A 239 -21.20 10.04 20.82
C LEU A 239 -19.73 10.08 21.23
N LEU A 240 -19.39 10.75 22.34
CA LEU A 240 -18.04 10.73 22.88
C LEU A 240 -17.62 9.31 23.32
N ILE A 241 -18.47 8.62 24.09
CA ILE A 241 -18.22 7.24 24.53
C ILE A 241 -18.03 6.32 23.32
N PHE A 242 -18.89 6.47 22.30
CA PHE A 242 -18.77 5.71 21.07
C PHE A 242 -17.48 6.02 20.29
N GLY A 243 -17.09 7.30 20.23
CA GLY A 243 -15.84 7.75 19.64
C GLY A 243 -14.61 7.15 20.35
N LEU A 244 -14.60 7.13 21.68
CA LEU A 244 -13.55 6.49 22.49
C LEU A 244 -13.46 4.99 22.20
N PHE A 245 -14.60 4.30 22.20
CA PHE A 245 -14.65 2.87 21.87
C PHE A 245 -14.09 2.57 20.47
N LYS A 246 -14.45 3.39 19.48
CA LYS A 246 -13.92 3.25 18.12
C LYS A 246 -12.42 3.55 18.05
N LEU A 247 -11.92 4.56 18.77
CA LEU A 247 -10.50 4.87 18.86
C LEU A 247 -9.71 3.69 19.43
N THR A 248 -10.18 3.10 20.54
CA THR A 248 -9.54 1.91 21.13
C THR A 248 -9.51 0.73 20.17
N ASN A 249 -10.56 0.53 19.37
CA ASN A 249 -10.57 -0.52 18.35
C ASN A 249 -9.54 -0.27 17.24
N ILE A 250 -9.39 0.98 16.78
CA ILE A 250 -8.38 1.33 15.77
C ILE A 250 -6.98 1.18 16.32
N ASP A 251 -6.73 1.59 17.56
CA ASP A 251 -5.45 1.40 18.23
C ASP A 251 -5.12 -0.09 18.44
N ASN A 252 -6.10 -0.91 18.81
CA ASN A 252 -5.90 -2.35 18.90
C ASN A 252 -5.64 -3.00 17.53
N LEU A 253 -6.28 -2.51 16.47
CA LEU A 253 -6.01 -2.95 15.11
C LEU A 253 -4.62 -2.52 14.65
N SER A 254 -4.22 -1.29 14.98
CA SER A 254 -2.91 -0.70 14.67
C SER A 254 -1.76 -1.54 15.27
N LYS A 255 -1.96 -2.10 16.46
CA LYS A 255 -1.00 -2.97 17.16
C LYS A 255 -0.90 -4.39 16.58
N LYS A 256 -1.89 -4.82 15.80
CA LYS A 256 -1.94 -6.19 15.24
C LYS A 256 -1.39 -6.28 13.82
N ILE A 257 -1.57 -5.22 13.04
CA ILE A 257 -1.17 -5.15 11.64
C ILE A 257 0.34 -4.93 11.52
N MET A 258 0.95 -5.53 10.50
CA MET A 258 2.39 -5.36 10.19
C MET A 258 3.31 -5.74 11.35
N ARG A 259 3.01 -6.86 12.04
CA ARG A 259 3.77 -7.38 13.18
C ARG A 259 4.79 -8.43 12.77
#